data_AF-A0A0F9DVS8-F1
#
_entry.id   AF-A0A0F9DVS8-F1
#
_cell.length_a   1.000
_cell.length_b   1.000
_cell.length_c   1.000
_cell.angle_alpha   90.00
_cell.angle_beta   90.00
_cell.angle_gamma   90.00
#
_symmetry.space_group_name_H-M   'P 1'
#
loop_
_entity.id
_entity.type
_entity.pdbx_description
1 polymer ?
#
loop_
_entity_poly.entity_id
_entity_poly.type
_entity_poly.pdbx_seq_one_letter_code
_entity_poly.pdbx_strand_id
1 'polypeptide(L)' 'LKSRVVFQDRMKSAGAIVVSHSDQQLRQYCTAGVVLEQGKATYFDDIEEAIARHTENMGTQNDD' A
#
# COMPACT_ATOMS: atom_id res chain seq x y z
N LEU A 1 4.16 -17.62 -8.85
CA LEU A 1 2.71 -17.90 -9.08
C LEU A 1 2.03 -18.63 -7.92
N LYS A 2 2.55 -19.76 -7.42
CA LYS A 2 1.92 -20.54 -6.33
C LYS A 2 1.78 -19.77 -4.99
N SER A 3 2.83 -19.06 -4.56
CA SER A 3 2.80 -18.29 -3.30
C SER A 3 1.79 -17.13 -3.32
N ARG A 4 1.59 -16.47 -4.47
CA ARG A 4 0.61 -15.38 -4.61
C ARG A 4 -0.82 -15.87 -4.45
N VAL A 5 -1.15 -17.00 -5.06
CA VAL A 5 -2.51 -17.58 -4.98
C VAL A 5 -2.82 -17.99 -3.55
N VAL A 6 -1.89 -18.65 -2.86
CA VAL A 6 -2.06 -19.03 -1.45
C VAL A 6 -2.17 -17.80 -0.55
N PHE A 7 -1.41 -16.73 -0.83
CA PHE A 7 -1.50 -15.47 -0.10
C PHE A 7 -2.87 -14.80 -0.28
N GLN A 8 -3.34 -14.67 -1.53
CA GLN A 8 -4.67 -14.10 -1.82
C GLN A 8 -5.81 -14.93 -1.23
N ASP A 9 -5.69 -16.26 -1.22
CA ASP A 9 -6.73 -17.12 -0.66
C ASP A 9 -6.84 -16.99 0.86
N ARG A 10 -5.70 -16.78 1.56
CA ARG A 10 -5.68 -16.46 2.99
C ARG A 10 -6.24 -15.07 3.28
N MET A 11 -5.99 -14.10 2.40
CA MET A 11 -6.52 -12.74 2.53
C MET A 11 -8.04 -12.64 2.48
N LYS A 12 -8.73 -13.65 1.93
CA LYS A 12 -10.20 -13.69 1.94
C LYS A 12 -10.78 -13.84 3.34
N SER A 13 -10.03 -14.40 4.29
CA SER A 13 -10.51 -14.71 5.64
C SER A 13 -9.66 -14.13 6.77
N ALA A 14 -8.53 -13.49 6.46
CA ALA A 14 -7.63 -12.87 7.43
C ALA A 14 -7.14 -11.51 6.92
N GLY A 15 -6.91 -10.55 7.83
CA GLY A 15 -6.21 -9.30 7.50
C GLY A 15 -4.70 -9.52 7.42
N ALA A 16 -4.01 -8.74 6.58
CA ALA A 16 -2.55 -8.69 6.55
C ALA A 16 -2.07 -7.24 6.44
N ILE A 17 -0.93 -6.97 7.06
CA ILE A 17 -0.17 -5.74 6.87
C ILE A 17 0.91 -6.05 5.84
N VAL A 18 0.85 -5.38 4.70
CA VAL A 18 1.82 -5.54 3.60
C VAL A 18 2.70 -4.30 3.55
N VAL A 19 4.02 -4.50 3.56
CA VAL A 19 5.01 -3.42 3.41
C VAL A 19 5.82 -3.72 2.17
N SER A 20 5.88 -2.76 1.24
CA SER A 20 6.56 -2.90 -0.04
C SER A 20 7.03 -1.54 -0.53
N HIS A 21 8.14 -1.51 -1.27
CA HIS A 21 8.62 -0.33 -2.00
C HIS A 21 7.99 -0.20 -3.40
N SER A 22 7.13 -1.13 -3.79
CA SER A 22 6.46 -1.13 -5.11
C SER A 22 4.99 -0.78 -4.95
N ASP A 23 4.61 0.40 -5.44
CA ASP A 23 3.21 0.84 -5.47
C ASP A 23 2.33 -0.15 -6.22
N GLN A 24 2.82 -0.71 -7.33
CA GLN A 24 2.08 -1.72 -8.09
C GLN A 24 1.73 -2.95 -7.23
N GLN A 25 2.65 -3.41 -6.37
CA GLN A 25 2.35 -4.51 -5.45
C GLN A 25 1.38 -4.10 -4.35
N LEU A 26 1.50 -2.88 -3.81
CA LEU A 26 0.59 -2.37 -2.80
C LEU A 26 -0.85 -2.31 -3.34
N ARG A 27 -1.04 -1.76 -4.54
CA ARG A 27 -2.33 -1.74 -5.25
C ARG A 27 -2.92 -3.12 -5.50
N GLN A 28 -2.06 -4.12 -5.70
CA GLN A 28 -2.51 -5.49 -6.00
C GLN A 28 -3.00 -6.26 -4.77
N TYR A 29 -2.58 -5.86 -3.56
CA TYR A 29 -2.82 -6.62 -2.32
C TYR A 29 -3.58 -5.85 -1.24
N CYS A 30 -3.56 -4.53 -1.28
CA CYS A 30 -4.12 -3.68 -0.22
C CYS A 30 -5.32 -2.90 -0.76
N THR A 31 -6.30 -2.66 0.11
CA THR A 31 -7.43 -1.78 -0.15
C THR A 31 -7.33 -0.45 0.59
N ALA A 32 -6.60 -0.43 1.71
CA ALA A 32 -6.36 0.71 2.59
C ALA A 32 -4.86 0.83 2.88
N GLY A 33 -4.40 1.99 3.35
CA GLY A 33 -2.99 2.26 3.60
C GLY A 33 -2.73 3.11 4.86
N VAL A 34 -1.49 3.04 5.36
CA VAL A 34 -1.02 3.92 6.44
C VAL A 34 0.25 4.60 5.97
N VAL A 35 0.24 5.93 5.94
CA VAL A 35 1.42 6.74 5.60
C VAL A 35 2.06 7.25 6.89
N LEU A 36 3.36 6.98 7.05
CA LEU A 36 4.15 7.50 8.16
C LEU A 36 4.94 8.72 7.69
N GLU A 37 4.72 9.86 8.31
CA GLU A 37 5.42 11.10 8.02
C GLU A 37 5.74 11.84 9.34
N GLN A 38 7.00 12.27 9.50
CA GLN A 38 7.44 13.01 10.69
C GLN A 38 7.04 12.33 12.03
N GLY A 39 7.09 11.00 12.08
CA GLY A 39 6.70 10.21 13.25
C GLY A 39 5.19 10.11 13.50
N LYS A 40 4.35 10.58 12.56
CA LYS A 40 2.88 10.47 12.62
C LYS A 40 2.38 9.50 11.56
N ALA A 41 1.59 8.53 12.00
CA ALA A 41 0.93 7.57 11.12
C ALA A 41 -0.48 8.08 10.80
N THR A 42 -0.77 8.27 9.52
CA THR A 42 -2.10 8.65 9.01
C THR A 42 -2.68 7.48 8.25
N TYR A 43 -3.87 7.05 8.64
CA TYR A 43 -4.59 5.95 8.00
C TYR A 43 -5.52 6.49 6.89
N PHE A 44 -5.60 5.76 5.79
CA PHE A 44 -6.43 6.04 4.62
C PHE A 44 -7.22 4.79 4.28
N ASP A 45 -8.53 4.94 4.07
CA ASP A 45 -9.41 3.84 3.65
C ASP A 45 -9.20 3.41 2.19
N ASP A 46 -8.59 4.27 1.38
CA ASP A 46 -8.22 4.00 0.00
C ASP A 46 -6.68 3.95 -0.16
N ILE A 47 -6.19 2.85 -0.74
CA ILE A 47 -4.78 2.67 -1.02
C ILE A 47 -4.22 3.69 -2.02
N GLU A 48 -5.03 4.17 -2.97
CA GLU A 48 -4.58 5.18 -3.94
C GLU A 48 -4.34 6.53 -3.27
N GLU A 49 -5.19 6.92 -2.32
CA GLU A 49 -4.99 8.13 -1.52
C GLU A 49 -3.70 8.02 -0.68
N ALA A 50 -3.47 6.87 -0.04
CA ALA A 50 -2.25 6.62 0.71
C ALA A 50 -0.98 6.73 -0.17
N ILE A 51 -1.01 6.15 -1.38
CA ILE A 51 0.11 6.19 -2.33
C ILE A 51 0.34 7.63 -2.81
N ALA A 52 -0.72 8.36 -3.14
CA ALA A 52 -0.61 9.75 -3.57
C ALA A 52 0.03 10.62 -2.48
N ARG A 53 -0.44 10.50 -1.22
CA ARG A 53 0.15 11.20 -0.07
C ARG A 53 1.61 10.80 0.18
N HIS A 54 1.94 9.52 0.06
CA HIS A 54 3.33 9.06 0.21
C HIS A 54 4.23 9.64 -0.89
N THR A 55 3.76 9.63 -2.14
CA THR A 55 4.47 10.17 -3.32
C THR A 55 4.72 11.67 -3.19
N GLU A 56 3.71 12.43 -2.75
CA GLU A 56 3.85 13.86 -2.45
C GLU A 56 4.92 14.10 -1.38
N ASN A 57 4.89 13.33 -0.28
CA ASN A 57 5.85 13.44 0.81
C ASN A 57 7.28 13.13 0.38
N MET A 58 7.45 12.19 -0.56
CA MET A 58 8.76 11.84 -1.12
C MET A 58 9.26 12.85 -2.15
N GLY A 59 8.42 13.82 -2.58
CA GLY A 59 8.78 14.81 -3.61
C GLY A 59 8.98 14.20 -4.99
N THR A 60 8.53 12.97 -5.21
CA THR A 60 8.61 12.28 -6.49
C THR A 60 7.38 12.65 -7.33
N GLN A 61 7.36 13.86 -7.90
CA GLN A 61 6.49 14.08 -9.06
C GLN A 61 7.05 13.19 -10.17
N ASN A 62 6.26 12.23 -10.66
CA ASN A 62 6.54 11.63 -11.95
C ASN A 62 6.31 12.75 -12.99
N ASP A 63 7.34 13.55 -13.20
CA ASP A 63 7.46 14.46 -14.34
C ASP A 63 7.63 13.59 -15.60
N ASP A 64 6.51 13.13 -16.16
CA ASP A 64 6.41 12.61 -17.53
C ASP A 64 5.06 13.03 -18.15
#